data_AF-A0A849YX07-F1
#
_entry.id   AF-A0A849YX07-F1
#
_cell.length_a   1.000
_cell.length_b   1.000
_cell.length_c   1.000
_cell.angle_alpha   90.00
_cell.angle_beta   90.00
_cell.angle_gamma   90.00
#
_symmetry.space_group_name_H-M   'P 1'
#
loop_
_entity.id
_entity.type
_entity.pdbx_description
1 polymer ?
#
loop_
_entity_poly.entity_id
_entity_poly.type
_entity_poly.pdbx_seq_one_letter_code
_entity_poly.pdbx_strand_id
1 'polypeptide(L)'
;MSFEEDPEVIADLRFRESSMFDRTRTGEARWSAPTIVERVPCRARCGAVVEWTDEAEERFQIFNRHLIGKREAPLDKTKICFCDGCRAKGRKAAAESNRDRVDYMRPLILELRGDPAPNGQREREIIEKLKKAGHPDIEGLCQAIKARRESKPQGRTRRGAM
;
A
#
# COMPACT_ATOMS: atom_id res chain seq x y z
N MET A 1 -25.18 -18.46 51.29
CA MET A 1 -24.56 -18.89 50.01
C MET A 1 -24.32 -17.63 49.21
N SER A 2 -23.12 -17.06 49.32
CA SER A 2 -22.70 -15.90 48.53
C SER A 2 -22.34 -16.40 47.14
N PHE A 3 -23.09 -15.99 46.13
CA PHE A 3 -22.66 -16.11 44.75
C PHE A 3 -21.46 -15.16 44.61
N GLU A 4 -20.25 -15.73 44.56
CA GLU A 4 -19.08 -14.97 44.11
C GLU A 4 -19.34 -14.58 42.67
N GLU A 5 -19.61 -13.29 42.46
CA GLU A 5 -19.81 -12.72 41.14
C GLU A 5 -18.50 -12.84 40.37
N ASP A 6 -18.51 -13.68 39.35
CA ASP A 6 -17.38 -13.94 38.47
C ASP A 6 -16.83 -12.61 37.91
N PRO A 7 -15.55 -12.28 38.15
CA PRO A 7 -14.95 -11.02 37.72
C PRO A 7 -15.00 -10.82 36.19
N GLU A 8 -15.05 -11.89 35.40
CA GLU A 8 -15.21 -11.79 33.95
C GLU A 8 -16.64 -11.36 33.57
N VAL A 9 -17.64 -11.82 34.30
CA VAL A 9 -19.05 -11.43 34.10
C VAL A 9 -19.24 -9.96 34.47
N ILE A 10 -18.61 -9.49 35.54
CA ILE A 10 -18.62 -8.06 35.92
C ILE A 10 -17.92 -7.21 34.86
N ALA A 11 -16.80 -7.69 34.31
CA ALA A 11 -16.07 -6.97 33.25
C ALA A 11 -16.89 -6.87 31.96
N ASP A 12 -17.57 -7.95 31.55
CA ASP A 12 -18.43 -7.95 30.36
C ASP A 12 -19.66 -7.05 30.55
N LEU A 13 -20.27 -7.06 31.75
CA LEU A 13 -21.39 -6.17 32.09
C LEU A 13 -20.96 -4.69 32.07
N ARG A 14 -19.79 -4.35 32.62
CA ARG A 14 -19.24 -2.98 32.55
C ARG A 14 -18.89 -2.57 31.12
N PHE A 15 -18.37 -3.49 30.30
CA PHE A 15 -18.08 -3.24 28.90
C PHE A 15 -19.37 -3.00 28.09
N ARG A 16 -20.43 -3.76 28.36
CA ARG A 16 -21.76 -3.55 27.78
C ARG A 16 -22.41 -2.25 28.24
N GLU A 17 -22.28 -1.88 29.51
CA GLU A 17 -22.77 -0.59 30.01
C GLU A 17 -22.04 0.59 29.35
N SER A 18 -20.70 0.55 29.30
CA SER A 18 -19.89 1.60 28.67
C SER A 18 -20.12 1.74 27.16
N SER A 19 -20.42 0.64 26.45
CA SER A 19 -20.75 0.68 25.02
C SER A 19 -22.20 1.10 24.74
N MET A 20 -23.13 0.95 25.69
CA MET A 20 -24.51 1.45 25.57
C MET A 20 -24.66 2.93 26.00
N PHE A 21 -23.70 3.48 26.75
CA PHE A 21 -23.75 4.85 27.28
C PHE A 21 -23.18 5.92 26.34
N ASP A 22 -23.03 5.65 25.03
CA ASP A 22 -22.70 6.69 24.04
C ASP A 22 -23.97 7.38 23.49
N ARG A 23 -24.94 7.66 24.38
CA ARG A 23 -26.22 8.33 24.05
C ARG A 23 -26.10 9.82 23.75
N THR A 24 -24.93 10.41 23.91
CA THR A 24 -24.64 11.82 23.56
C THR A 24 -23.95 11.97 22.21
N ARG A 25 -23.61 10.86 21.52
CA ARG A 25 -23.07 10.93 20.16
C ARG A 25 -24.17 11.06 19.10
N THR A 26 -25.15 11.92 19.39
CA THR A 26 -26.09 12.51 18.42
C THR A 26 -25.60 13.87 17.94
N GLY A 27 -24.28 14.05 17.89
CA GLY A 27 -23.69 15.09 17.05
C GLY A 27 -23.88 14.67 15.61
N GLU A 28 -25.01 15.03 14.99
CA GLU A 28 -25.06 15.19 13.54
C GLU A 28 -23.83 16.00 13.17
N ALA A 29 -22.88 15.39 12.46
CA ALA A 29 -21.70 16.10 11.98
C ALA A 29 -22.20 17.18 11.02
N ARG A 30 -22.46 18.38 11.54
CA ARG A 30 -22.84 19.52 10.74
C ARG A 30 -21.65 19.82 9.84
N TRP A 31 -21.85 19.61 8.54
CA TRP A 31 -20.84 19.97 7.57
C TRP A 31 -20.55 21.47 7.70
N SER A 32 -19.33 21.80 8.08
CA SER A 32 -18.81 23.16 8.05
C SER A 32 -17.86 23.29 6.86
N ALA A 33 -17.92 24.41 6.15
CA ALA A 33 -16.93 24.71 5.13
C ALA A 33 -15.53 24.72 5.78
N PRO A 34 -14.51 24.14 5.11
CA PRO A 34 -13.17 24.09 5.66
C PRO A 34 -12.58 25.49 5.79
N THR A 35 -11.86 25.74 6.88
CA THR A 35 -11.21 27.04 7.09
C THR A 35 -9.92 27.08 6.28
N ILE A 36 -9.80 28.07 5.39
CA ILE A 36 -8.55 28.29 4.65
C ILE A 36 -7.60 29.11 5.53
N VAL A 37 -6.44 28.53 5.86
CA VAL A 37 -5.44 29.18 6.71
C VAL A 37 -4.34 29.86 5.89
N GLU A 38 -4.06 29.36 4.68
CA GLU A 38 -3.00 29.90 3.83
C GLU A 38 -3.26 29.61 2.35
N ARG A 39 -2.61 30.36 1.47
CA ARG A 39 -2.58 30.16 0.02
C ARG A 39 -1.16 29.88 -0.44
N VAL A 40 -0.88 28.64 -0.86
CA VAL A 40 0.46 28.14 -1.18
C VAL A 40 0.61 27.95 -2.69
N PRO A 41 1.72 28.37 -3.32
CA PRO A 41 1.94 28.14 -4.74
C PRO A 41 2.04 26.65 -5.07
N CYS A 42 1.52 26.25 -6.22
CA CYS A 42 1.67 24.88 -6.72
C CYS A 42 3.16 24.55 -6.94
N ARG A 43 3.63 23.42 -6.41
CA ARG A 43 4.99 22.90 -6.56
C ARG A 43 5.46 22.80 -8.00
N ALA A 44 4.56 22.47 -8.93
CA ALA A 44 4.86 22.38 -10.34
C ALA A 44 5.11 23.75 -11.00
N ARG A 45 4.98 24.86 -10.25
CA ARG A 45 5.16 26.24 -10.70
C ARG A 45 4.29 26.60 -11.91
N CYS A 46 3.09 26.03 -11.99
CA CYS A 46 2.14 26.27 -13.09
C CYS A 46 1.36 27.59 -12.97
N GLY A 47 1.70 28.45 -12.00
CA GLY A 47 1.00 29.71 -11.71
C GLY A 47 -0.24 29.57 -10.83
N ALA A 48 -0.74 28.34 -10.61
CA ALA A 48 -1.88 28.11 -9.70
C ALA A 48 -1.48 28.23 -8.23
N VAL A 49 -2.45 28.67 -7.42
CA VAL A 49 -2.36 28.77 -5.96
C VAL A 49 -3.30 27.72 -5.36
N VAL A 50 -2.85 27.05 -4.31
CA VAL A 50 -3.57 26.01 -3.58
C VAL A 50 -4.01 26.58 -2.24
N GLU A 51 -5.31 26.47 -1.95
CA GLU A 51 -5.87 26.85 -0.66
C GLU A 51 -5.57 25.74 0.35
N TRP A 52 -4.84 26.10 1.40
CA TRP A 52 -4.40 25.20 2.46
C TRP A 52 -5.36 25.31 3.64
N THR A 53 -5.92 24.18 4.05
CA THR A 53 -6.93 24.13 5.11
C THR A 53 -6.31 23.95 6.49
N ASP A 54 -7.07 24.25 7.53
CA ASP A 54 -6.76 23.92 8.93
C ASP A 54 -6.44 22.43 9.14
N GLU A 55 -7.25 21.52 8.59
CA GLU A 55 -7.01 20.07 8.66
C GLU A 55 -5.70 19.67 7.96
N ALA A 56 -5.38 20.30 6.83
CA ALA A 56 -4.12 20.06 6.13
C ALA A 56 -2.92 20.56 6.95
N GLU A 57 -3.06 21.70 7.63
CA GLU A 57 -2.05 22.25 8.52
C GLU A 57 -1.76 21.33 9.69
N GLU A 58 -2.80 20.85 10.37
CA GLU A 58 -2.66 19.93 11.49
C GLU A 58 -1.91 18.65 11.07
N ARG A 59 -2.35 18.02 9.98
CA ARG A 59 -1.71 16.80 9.45
C ARG A 59 -0.27 17.04 9.05
N PHE A 60 0.05 18.19 8.46
CA PHE A 60 1.41 18.55 8.09
C PHE A 60 2.31 18.74 9.31
N GLN A 61 1.83 19.40 10.36
CA GLN A 61 2.56 19.54 11.61
C GLN A 61 2.79 18.20 12.31
N ILE A 62 1.80 17.29 12.30
CA ILE A 62 1.97 15.92 12.81
C ILE A 62 3.05 15.18 12.02
N PHE A 63 3.00 15.25 10.68
CA PHE A 63 3.99 14.58 9.84
C PHE A 63 5.41 15.13 10.06
N ASN A 64 5.58 16.45 10.12
CA ASN A 64 6.88 17.06 10.41
C ASN A 64 7.41 16.69 11.81
N ARG A 65 6.54 16.54 12.81
CA ARG A 65 6.94 16.00 14.13
C ARG A 65 7.50 14.58 14.01
N HIS A 66 6.91 13.72 13.19
CA HIS A 66 7.44 12.38 12.93
C HIS A 66 8.81 12.41 12.23
N LEU A 67 9.01 13.30 11.25
CA LEU A 67 10.31 13.47 10.59
C LEU A 67 11.39 13.90 11.58
N ILE A 68 11.10 14.89 12.43
CA ILE A 68 12.02 15.35 13.47
C ILE A 68 12.37 14.20 14.43
N GLY A 69 11.38 13.39 14.83
CA GLY A 69 11.60 12.20 15.66
C GLY A 69 12.54 11.17 15.02
N LYS A 70 12.56 11.08 13.69
CA LYS A 70 13.49 10.26 12.90
C LYS A 70 14.82 10.95 12.58
N ARG A 71 15.05 12.17 13.10
CA ARG A 71 16.19 13.04 12.77
C ARG A 71 16.27 13.41 11.28
N GLU A 72 15.13 13.45 10.61
CA GLU A 72 14.99 13.93 9.23
C GLU A 72 14.60 15.41 9.22
N ALA A 73 14.98 16.13 8.15
CA ALA A 73 14.64 17.53 7.99
C ALA A 73 13.12 17.71 7.79
N PRO A 74 12.48 18.70 8.44
CA PRO A 74 11.06 18.98 8.22
C PRO A 74 10.81 19.43 6.77
N LEU A 75 9.63 19.12 6.27
CA LEU A 75 9.20 19.53 4.95
C LEU A 75 8.66 20.95 4.96
N ASP A 76 8.73 21.59 3.80
CA ASP A 76 8.11 22.86 3.48
C ASP A 76 6.84 22.60 2.65
N LYS A 77 5.77 23.36 2.91
CA LYS A 77 4.49 23.30 2.19
C LYS A 77 4.67 23.45 0.69
N THR A 78 5.57 24.34 0.25
CA THR A 78 5.86 24.59 -1.18
C THR A 78 6.41 23.35 -1.90
N LYS A 79 6.98 22.40 -1.16
CA LYS A 79 7.54 21.15 -1.69
C LYS A 79 6.52 20.01 -1.78
N ILE A 80 5.30 20.20 -1.31
CA ILE A 80 4.28 19.13 -1.28
C ILE A 80 2.94 19.54 -1.91
N CYS A 81 2.64 20.84 -2.01
CA CYS A 81 1.38 21.33 -2.57
C CYS A 81 1.32 21.15 -4.08
N PHE A 82 0.28 20.50 -4.60
CA PHE A 82 -0.03 20.47 -6.04
C PHE A 82 -1.47 20.90 -6.25
N CYS A 83 -1.71 21.77 -7.25
CA CYS A 83 -3.07 22.00 -7.72
C CYS A 83 -3.63 20.72 -8.38
N ASP A 84 -4.95 20.62 -8.45
CA ASP A 84 -5.62 19.41 -8.96
C ASP A 84 -5.20 19.04 -10.38
N GLY A 85 -5.00 20.04 -11.24
CA GLY A 85 -4.52 19.81 -12.61
C GLY A 85 -3.12 19.17 -12.66
N CYS A 86 -2.17 19.70 -11.90
CA CYS A 86 -0.81 19.13 -11.84
C CYS A 86 -0.78 17.79 -11.11
N ARG A 87 -1.60 17.62 -10.07
CA ARG A 87 -1.75 16.35 -9.36
C ARG A 87 -2.33 15.26 -10.26
N ALA A 88 -3.35 15.59 -11.06
CA ALA A 88 -3.95 14.68 -12.03
C ALA A 88 -2.94 14.28 -13.12
N LYS A 89 -2.20 15.24 -13.68
CA LYS A 89 -1.12 14.96 -14.64
C LYS A 89 -0.03 14.06 -14.06
N GLY A 90 0.42 14.34 -12.84
CA GLY A 90 1.40 13.50 -12.15
C GLY A 90 0.88 12.08 -11.91
N ARG A 91 -0.39 11.93 -11.48
CA ARG A 91 -1.04 10.62 -11.33
C ARG A 91 -1.15 9.87 -12.65
N LYS A 92 -1.51 10.56 -13.75
CA LYS A 92 -1.59 9.97 -15.08
C LYS A 92 -0.21 9.47 -15.55
N ALA A 93 0.82 10.29 -15.44
CA ALA A 93 2.19 9.91 -15.81
C ALA A 93 2.71 8.73 -14.96
N ALA A 94 2.43 8.72 -13.66
CA ALA A 94 2.79 7.60 -12.79
C ALA A 94 2.01 6.32 -13.16
N ALA A 95 0.73 6.44 -13.52
CA ALA A 95 -0.08 5.31 -13.97
C ALA A 95 0.41 4.74 -15.32
N GLU A 96 0.79 5.61 -16.27
CA GLU A 96 1.40 5.22 -17.54
C GLU A 96 2.73 4.50 -17.32
N SER A 97 3.64 5.09 -16.53
CA SER A 97 4.92 4.44 -16.20
C SER A 97 4.74 3.10 -15.50
N ASN A 98 3.77 2.98 -14.59
CA ASN A 98 3.44 1.72 -13.95
C ASN A 98 2.88 0.70 -14.94
N ARG A 99 2.04 1.13 -15.89
CA ARG A 99 1.52 0.28 -16.95
C ARG A 99 2.66 -0.24 -17.83
N ASP A 100 3.54 0.63 -18.31
CA ASP A 100 4.69 0.25 -19.12
C ASP A 100 5.58 -0.77 -18.40
N ARG A 101 5.80 -0.56 -17.10
CA ARG A 101 6.56 -1.49 -16.26
C ARG A 101 5.88 -2.85 -16.14
N VAL A 102 4.56 -2.88 -15.95
CA VAL A 102 3.77 -4.11 -15.90
C VAL A 102 3.79 -4.82 -17.26
N ASP A 103 3.61 -4.09 -18.36
CA ASP A 103 3.58 -4.64 -19.71
C ASP A 103 4.95 -5.20 -20.12
N TYR A 104 6.04 -4.60 -19.64
CA TYR A 104 7.39 -5.14 -19.78
C TYR A 104 7.63 -6.41 -18.94
N MET A 105 7.22 -6.41 -17.67
CA MET A 105 7.48 -7.53 -16.76
C MET A 105 6.55 -8.74 -16.99
N ARG A 106 5.32 -8.52 -17.41
CA ARG A 106 4.32 -9.58 -17.64
C ARG A 106 4.83 -10.71 -18.56
N PRO A 107 5.33 -10.45 -19.78
CA PRO A 107 5.80 -11.52 -20.67
C PRO A 107 6.98 -12.29 -20.06
N LEU A 108 7.88 -11.60 -19.34
CA LEU A 108 9.00 -12.23 -18.63
C LEU A 108 8.52 -13.21 -17.54
N ILE A 109 7.51 -12.82 -16.76
CA ILE A 109 6.91 -13.68 -15.73
C ILE A 109 6.19 -14.87 -16.37
N LEU A 110 5.47 -14.64 -17.47
CA LEU A 110 4.79 -15.71 -18.22
C LEU A 110 5.80 -16.70 -18.82
N GLU A 111 6.93 -16.21 -19.36
CA GLU A 111 8.01 -17.06 -19.86
C GLU A 111 8.60 -17.92 -18.74
N LEU A 112 8.86 -17.35 -17.56
CA LEU A 112 9.31 -18.11 -16.38
C LEU A 112 8.31 -19.19 -15.92
N ARG A 113 7.02 -18.91 -16.05
CA ARG A 113 5.93 -19.84 -15.70
C ARG A 113 5.52 -20.76 -16.86
N GLY A 114 6.15 -20.63 -18.03
CA GLY A 114 5.81 -21.40 -19.22
C GLY A 114 6.01 -22.91 -19.06
N ASP A 115 5.38 -23.66 -19.96
CA ASP A 115 5.64 -25.09 -20.16
C ASP A 115 5.88 -25.33 -21.67
N PRO A 116 7.10 -25.73 -22.10
CA PRO A 116 8.25 -26.07 -21.27
C PRO A 116 8.87 -24.86 -20.55
N ALA A 117 9.43 -25.10 -19.36
CA ALA A 117 10.13 -24.08 -18.60
C ALA A 117 11.42 -23.65 -19.33
N PRO A 118 11.86 -22.38 -19.21
CA PRO A 118 13.10 -21.91 -19.80
C PRO A 118 14.30 -22.66 -19.20
N ASN A 119 15.37 -22.79 -20.00
CA ASN A 119 16.62 -23.38 -19.53
C ASN A 119 17.27 -22.52 -18.42
N GLY A 120 18.20 -23.11 -17.65
CA GLY A 120 18.76 -22.46 -16.46
C GLY A 120 19.50 -21.14 -16.73
N GLN A 121 20.06 -20.96 -17.93
CA GLN A 121 20.69 -19.70 -18.34
C GLN A 121 19.63 -18.63 -18.61
N ARG A 122 18.59 -18.97 -19.38
CA ARG A 122 17.50 -18.07 -19.72
C ARG A 122 16.70 -17.65 -18.49
N GLU A 123 16.48 -18.57 -17.56
CA GLU A 123 15.85 -18.26 -16.28
C GLU A 123 16.61 -17.18 -15.50
N ARG A 124 17.94 -17.30 -15.39
CA ARG A 124 18.79 -16.30 -14.72
C ARG A 124 18.70 -14.95 -15.42
N GLU A 125 18.76 -14.92 -16.75
CA GLU A 125 18.61 -13.69 -17.53
C GLU A 125 17.27 -12.99 -17.27
N ILE A 126 16.18 -13.75 -17.22
CA ILE A 126 14.85 -13.18 -16.98
C ILE A 126 14.76 -12.63 -15.55
N ILE A 127 15.27 -13.35 -14.55
CA ILE A 127 15.29 -12.88 -13.15
C ILE A 127 16.10 -11.60 -13.02
N GLU A 128 17.26 -11.50 -13.68
CA GLU A 128 18.03 -10.25 -13.69
C GLU A 128 17.28 -9.10 -14.34
N LYS A 129 16.57 -9.35 -15.45
CA LYS A 129 15.73 -8.33 -16.12
C LYS A 129 14.59 -7.85 -15.21
N LEU A 130 13.93 -8.76 -14.49
CA LEU A 130 12.89 -8.43 -13.52
C LEU A 130 13.45 -7.65 -12.31
N LYS A 131 14.68 -7.96 -11.87
CA LYS A 131 15.40 -7.21 -10.83
C LYS A 131 15.74 -5.80 -11.27
N LYS A 132 16.27 -5.63 -12.47
CA LYS A 132 16.55 -4.31 -13.05
C LYS A 132 15.28 -3.48 -13.25
N ALA A 133 14.15 -4.12 -13.58
CA ALA A 133 12.85 -3.46 -13.70
C ALA A 133 12.20 -3.11 -12.34
N GLY A 134 12.79 -3.51 -11.22
CA GLY A 134 12.29 -3.22 -9.88
C GLY A 134 11.01 -3.99 -9.54
N HIS A 135 10.93 -5.27 -9.92
CA HIS A 135 9.81 -6.12 -9.52
C HIS A 135 9.70 -6.17 -7.98
N PRO A 136 8.49 -5.97 -7.41
CA PRO A 136 8.32 -5.72 -5.97
C PRO A 136 8.62 -6.95 -5.10
N ASP A 137 8.42 -8.15 -5.62
CA ASP A 137 8.62 -9.41 -4.89
C ASP A 137 9.28 -10.49 -5.77
N ILE A 138 10.58 -10.35 -6.00
CA ILE A 138 11.34 -11.31 -6.82
C ILE A 138 11.60 -12.60 -6.06
N GLU A 139 11.81 -12.51 -4.76
CA GLU A 139 12.11 -13.67 -3.92
C GLU A 139 10.90 -14.62 -3.87
N GLY A 140 9.70 -14.08 -3.62
CA GLY A 140 8.47 -14.86 -3.68
C GLY A 140 8.20 -15.47 -5.05
N LEU A 141 8.49 -14.74 -6.13
CA LEU A 141 8.39 -15.28 -7.50
C LEU A 141 9.33 -16.49 -7.71
N CYS A 142 10.59 -16.38 -7.29
CA CYS A 142 11.57 -17.46 -7.39
C CYS A 142 11.16 -18.68 -6.57
N GLN A 143 10.64 -18.49 -5.35
CA GLN A 143 10.14 -19.57 -4.51
C GLN A 143 8.95 -20.28 -5.16
N ALA A 144 8.00 -19.53 -5.72
CA ALA A 144 6.84 -20.09 -6.41
C ALA A 144 7.23 -20.93 -7.63
N ILE A 145 8.26 -20.52 -8.39
CA ILE A 145 8.77 -21.29 -9.54
C ILE A 145 9.41 -22.60 -9.09
N LYS A 146 10.23 -22.59 -8.02
CA LYS A 146 10.85 -23.79 -7.45
C LYS A 146 9.79 -24.78 -6.96
N ALA A 147 8.84 -24.32 -6.15
CA ALA A 147 7.76 -25.15 -5.62
C ALA A 147 6.91 -25.79 -6.73
N ARG A 148 6.65 -25.06 -7.82
CA ARG A 148 5.92 -25.59 -8.99
C ARG A 148 6.68 -26.69 -9.74
N ARG A 149 8.02 -26.68 -9.72
CA ARG A 149 8.85 -27.73 -10.34
C ARG A 149 8.90 -28.98 -9.48
N GLU A 150 8.99 -28.81 -8.17
CA GLU A 150 9.00 -29.92 -7.21
C GLU A 150 7.65 -30.62 -7.11
N SER A 151 6.54 -29.89 -7.35
CA SER A 151 5.19 -30.43 -7.31
C SER A 151 4.69 -31.08 -8.61
N LYS A 152 5.45 -31.04 -9.72
CA LYS A 152 5.13 -31.86 -10.90
C LYS A 152 5.54 -33.31 -10.62
N PRO A 153 4.60 -34.25 -10.39
CA PRO A 153 4.97 -35.64 -10.14
C PRO A 153 5.67 -36.19 -11.39
N GLN A 154 6.91 -36.64 -11.23
CA GLN A 154 7.55 -37.51 -12.21
C GLN A 154 6.58 -38.67 -12.49
N GLY A 155 6.21 -38.83 -13.75
CA GLY A 155 5.25 -39.81 -14.20
C GLY A 155 5.50 -41.16 -13.53
N ARG A 156 4.48 -41.65 -12.84
CA ARG A 156 4.39 -43.03 -12.34
C ARG A 156 4.64 -43.93 -13.54
N THR A 157 5.86 -44.44 -13.70
CA THR A 157 6.19 -45.46 -14.68
C THR A 157 5.20 -46.60 -14.46
N ARG A 158 4.25 -46.78 -15.40
CA ARG A 158 3.44 -47.99 -15.49
C ARG A 158 4.41 -49.14 -15.74
N ARG A 159 4.90 -49.76 -14.66
CA ARG A 159 5.49 -51.10 -14.75
C ARG A 159 4.33 -52.02 -15.13
N GLY A 160 4.43 -52.56 -16.33
CA GLY A 160 3.63 -53.70 -16.72
C GLY A 160 3.83 -54.84 -15.72
N ALA A 161 2.73 -55.46 -15.34
CA ALA A 161 2.72 -56.85 -14.92
C ALA A 161 1.81 -57.55 -15.92
N MET A 162 2.46 -58.18 -16.91
CA MET A 162 1.95 -59.40 -17.52
C MET A 162 2.04 -60.52 -16.48
#